data_AF-A0A0D8HKY6-F1
#
_entry.id   AF-A0A0D8HKY6-F1
#
_cell.length_a   1.000
_cell.length_b   1.000
_cell.length_c   1.000
_cell.angle_alpha   90.00
_cell.angle_beta   90.00
_cell.angle_gamma   90.00
#
_symmetry.space_group_name_H-M   'P 1'
#
loop_
_entity.id
_entity.type
_entity.pdbx_description
1 polymer ?
#
loop_
_entity_poly.entity_id
_entity_poly.type
_entity_poly.pdbx_seq_one_letter_code
_entity_poly.pdbx_strand_id
1 'polypeptide(L)'
;MKRYPAELKNKVVAALYELDNSEPAKAGAIAKIAKDHGINANVVYQWNSERKARVINSSESINKIKAVIETSSMNEHELGQWLRANGVLAEDLEEWRNTLESAFDDKSAANRAHQVALDKERKARVRIEAELRRKEKALAEAAALLVLQKKVRETELVMIHGGRRGRLVSPLCI
;
A
#
# COMPACT_ATOMS: atom_id res chain seq x y z
N MET A 1 8.35 -47.21 -12.31
CA MET A 1 8.46 -46.56 -10.98
C MET A 1 8.16 -47.59 -9.90
N LYS A 2 9.01 -47.73 -8.87
CA LYS A 2 8.66 -48.55 -7.70
C LYS A 2 7.44 -47.91 -7.02
N ARG A 3 6.34 -48.64 -6.92
CA ARG A 3 5.11 -48.17 -6.28
C ARG A 3 5.20 -48.53 -4.80
N TYR A 4 5.33 -47.51 -3.94
CA TYR A 4 5.39 -47.74 -2.50
C TYR A 4 3.97 -47.94 -1.92
N PRO A 5 3.77 -48.89 -1.00
CA PRO A 5 2.49 -49.05 -0.29
C PRO A 5 2.12 -47.78 0.50
N ALA A 6 0.82 -47.48 0.57
CA ALA A 6 0.33 -46.30 1.29
C ALA A 6 0.66 -46.36 2.81
N GLU A 7 0.65 -47.55 3.39
CA GLU A 7 1.03 -47.77 4.79
C GLU A 7 2.48 -47.33 5.08
N LEU A 8 3.39 -47.59 4.14
CA LEU A 8 4.78 -47.19 4.25
C LEU A 8 4.92 -45.66 4.17
N LYS A 9 4.19 -45.02 3.26
CA LYS A 9 4.15 -43.55 3.15
C LYS A 9 3.67 -42.91 4.46
N ASN A 10 2.61 -43.46 5.07
CA ASN A 10 2.05 -42.93 6.32
C ASN A 10 3.04 -43.05 7.49
N LYS A 11 3.76 -44.17 7.62
CA LYS A 11 4.79 -44.36 8.65
C LYS A 11 5.94 -43.36 8.49
N VAL A 12 6.41 -43.15 7.26
CA VAL A 12 7.48 -42.18 6.97
C VAL A 12 7.03 -40.75 7.24
N VAL A 13 5.79 -40.41 6.88
CA VAL A 13 5.21 -39.10 7.16
C VAL A 13 5.04 -38.87 8.67
N ALA A 14 4.63 -39.88 9.44
CA ALA A 14 4.57 -39.80 10.91
C ALA A 14 5.96 -39.56 11.53
N ALA A 15 6.98 -40.31 11.09
CA ALA A 15 8.37 -40.09 11.52
C ALA A 15 8.89 -38.69 11.14
N LEU A 16 8.46 -38.13 10.00
CA LEU A 16 8.78 -36.76 9.60
C LEU A 16 8.07 -35.70 10.48
N TYR A 17 6.91 -35.98 11.05
CA TYR A 17 6.25 -35.10 12.03
C TYR A 17 6.94 -35.15 13.39
N GLU A 18 7.36 -36.34 13.84
CA GLU A 18 8.13 -36.49 15.08
C GLU A 18 9.48 -35.74 15.02
N LEU A 19 10.08 -35.65 13.83
CA LEU A 19 11.30 -34.86 13.62
C LEU A 19 11.09 -33.34 13.69
N ASP A 20 9.95 -32.81 13.24
CA ASP A 20 9.64 -31.37 13.37
C ASP A 20 9.48 -30.98 14.84
N ASN A 21 8.87 -31.87 15.63
CA ASN A 21 8.59 -31.63 17.05
C ASN A 21 9.83 -31.80 17.97
N SER A 22 10.99 -32.21 17.44
CA SER A 22 12.22 -32.38 18.23
C SER A 22 13.31 -31.42 17.78
N GLU A 23 13.72 -30.48 18.63
CA GLU A 23 14.98 -29.75 18.43
C GLU A 23 16.20 -30.61 18.81
N PRO A 24 17.37 -30.51 18.12
CA PRO A 24 17.64 -29.77 16.89
C PRO A 24 17.69 -30.72 15.67
N ALA A 25 17.35 -30.18 14.50
CA ALA A 25 17.41 -30.86 13.20
C ALA A 25 18.82 -31.43 12.94
N LYS A 26 19.04 -32.70 13.30
CA LYS A 26 20.27 -33.40 12.99
C LYS A 26 20.37 -33.51 11.47
N ALA A 27 21.33 -32.79 10.87
CA ALA A 27 21.66 -32.93 9.46
C ALA A 27 21.86 -34.43 9.15
N GLY A 28 20.98 -34.99 8.31
CA GLY A 28 20.95 -36.43 8.01
C GLY A 28 19.77 -37.22 8.61
N ALA A 29 18.86 -36.59 9.37
CA ALA A 29 17.67 -37.29 9.90
C ALA A 29 16.79 -37.90 8.80
N ILE A 30 16.63 -37.20 7.66
CA ILE A 30 15.91 -37.71 6.48
C ILE A 30 16.62 -38.94 5.88
N ALA A 31 17.96 -38.94 5.87
CA ALA A 31 18.75 -40.08 5.39
C ALA A 31 18.65 -41.28 6.35
N LYS A 32 18.52 -41.04 7.66
CA LYS A 32 18.26 -42.08 8.66
C LYS A 32 16.88 -42.72 8.46
N ILE A 33 15.82 -41.91 8.32
CA ILE A 33 14.47 -42.41 8.00
C ILE A 33 14.46 -43.22 6.70
N ALA A 34 15.16 -42.74 5.67
CA ALA A 34 15.29 -43.46 4.41
C ALA A 34 15.96 -44.83 4.59
N LYS A 35 17.01 -44.92 5.40
CA LYS A 35 17.73 -46.17 5.71
C LYS A 35 16.88 -47.12 6.55
N ASP A 36 16.21 -46.61 7.59
CA ASP A 36 15.40 -47.40 8.52
C ASP A 36 14.19 -48.05 7.82
N HIS A 37 13.64 -47.39 6.80
CA HIS A 37 12.52 -47.91 6.02
C HIS A 37 12.91 -48.52 4.66
N GLY A 38 14.21 -48.54 4.31
CA GLY A 38 14.69 -49.10 3.03
C GLY A 38 14.21 -48.35 1.78
N ILE A 39 13.99 -47.03 1.89
CA ILE A 39 13.43 -46.18 0.82
C ILE A 39 14.54 -45.29 0.26
N ASN A 40 14.43 -44.92 -1.02
CA ASN A 40 15.32 -43.93 -1.61
C ASN A 40 15.11 -42.56 -0.93
N ALA A 41 16.19 -41.93 -0.49
CA ALA A 41 16.15 -40.62 0.15
C ALA A 41 15.37 -39.57 -0.67
N ASN A 42 15.47 -39.60 -2.00
CA ASN A 42 14.75 -38.68 -2.89
C ASN A 42 13.22 -38.78 -2.74
N VAL A 43 12.69 -39.97 -2.48
CA VAL A 43 11.25 -40.20 -2.29
C VAL A 43 10.78 -39.61 -0.96
N VAL A 44 11.60 -39.73 0.09
CA VAL A 44 11.33 -39.12 1.39
C VAL A 44 11.38 -37.59 1.29
N TYR A 45 12.34 -37.03 0.55
CA TYR A 45 12.38 -35.59 0.24
C TYR A 45 11.15 -35.11 -0.53
N GLN A 46 10.72 -35.88 -1.54
CA GLN A 46 9.51 -35.57 -2.31
C GLN A 46 8.28 -35.57 -1.40
N TRP A 47 8.10 -36.58 -0.54
CA TRP A 47 6.97 -36.63 0.40
C TRP A 47 7.02 -35.52 1.45
N ASN A 48 8.21 -35.11 1.90
CA ASN A 48 8.40 -33.97 2.79
C ASN A 48 7.99 -32.64 2.11
N SER A 49 8.28 -32.49 0.81
CA SER A 49 7.84 -31.33 0.04
C SER A 49 6.32 -31.35 -0.20
N GLU A 50 5.76 -32.51 -0.59
CA GLU A 50 4.32 -32.69 -0.80
C GLU A 50 3.49 -32.37 0.45
N ARG A 51 3.95 -32.77 1.65
CA ARG A 51 3.24 -32.44 2.90
C ARG A 51 3.27 -30.95 3.20
N LYS A 52 4.42 -30.29 3.01
CA LYS A 52 4.58 -28.85 3.27
C LYS A 52 3.75 -28.02 2.29
N ALA A 53 3.76 -28.39 1.01
CA ALA A 53 2.91 -27.75 0.00
C ALA A 53 1.42 -27.90 0.31
N ARG A 54 0.98 -29.04 0.85
CA ARG A 54 -0.43 -29.24 1.23
C ARG A 54 -0.87 -28.33 2.38
N VAL A 55 -0.02 -28.12 3.38
CA VAL A 55 -0.28 -27.18 4.50
C VAL A 55 -0.37 -25.75 3.98
N ILE A 56 0.56 -25.34 3.11
CA ILE A 56 0.55 -24.01 2.48
C ILE A 56 -0.73 -23.78 1.67
N ASN A 57 -1.15 -24.76 0.87
CA ASN A 57 -2.37 -24.65 0.06
C ASN A 57 -3.67 -24.63 0.90
N SER A 58 -3.70 -25.32 2.05
CA SER A 58 -4.86 -25.24 2.98
C SER A 58 -4.92 -23.86 3.64
N SER A 59 -3.75 -23.33 4.03
CA SER A 59 -3.57 -21.98 4.56
C SER A 59 -3.93 -20.87 3.55
N GLU A 60 -3.67 -21.05 2.26
CA GLU A 60 -4.10 -20.12 1.19
C GLU A 60 -5.60 -20.18 0.90
N SER A 61 -6.22 -21.36 1.05
CA SER A 61 -7.67 -21.53 0.85
C SER A 61 -8.49 -20.95 2.01
N ILE A 62 -7.90 -20.88 3.20
CA ILE A 62 -8.53 -20.31 4.39
C ILE A 62 -8.19 -18.83 4.46
N ASN A 63 -9.22 -17.97 4.44
CA ASN A 63 -9.03 -16.55 4.74
C ASN A 63 -8.41 -16.41 6.15
N LYS A 64 -7.13 -16.04 6.25
CA LYS A 64 -6.37 -15.92 7.51
C LYS A 64 -7.08 -15.07 8.56
N ILE A 65 -7.73 -13.99 8.13
CA ILE A 65 -8.56 -13.13 8.99
C ILE A 65 -9.75 -13.90 9.56
N LYS A 66 -10.44 -14.69 8.73
CA LYS A 66 -11.59 -15.50 9.15
C LYS A 66 -11.17 -16.57 10.17
N ALA A 67 -10.04 -17.23 9.94
CA ALA A 67 -9.47 -18.18 10.87
C ALA A 67 -9.18 -17.55 12.24
N VAL A 68 -8.53 -16.39 12.27
CA VAL A 68 -8.24 -15.66 13.51
C VAL A 68 -9.52 -15.23 14.24
N ILE A 69 -10.56 -14.80 13.51
CA ILE A 69 -11.84 -14.41 14.11
C ILE A 69 -12.57 -15.63 14.69
N GLU A 70 -12.67 -16.72 13.94
CA GLU A 70 -13.37 -17.95 14.39
C GLU A 70 -12.70 -18.57 15.61
N THR A 71 -11.36 -18.61 15.62
CA THR A 71 -10.57 -19.16 16.72
C THR A 71 -10.53 -18.26 17.96
N SER A 72 -10.88 -16.97 17.84
CA SER A 72 -10.83 -16.02 18.96
C SER A 72 -11.76 -16.35 20.13
N SER A 73 -12.88 -17.04 19.86
CA SER A 73 -13.86 -17.45 20.87
C SER A 73 -13.78 -18.92 21.27
N MET A 74 -12.88 -19.70 20.67
CA MET A 74 -12.77 -21.14 20.90
C MET A 74 -11.95 -21.44 22.15
N ASN A 75 -12.32 -22.51 22.86
CA ASN A 75 -11.50 -23.02 23.96
C ASN A 75 -10.31 -23.85 23.43
N GLU A 76 -9.29 -24.11 24.25
CA GLU A 76 -8.05 -24.79 23.83
C GLU A 76 -8.30 -26.19 23.22
N HIS A 77 -9.32 -26.89 23.73
CA HIS A 77 -9.74 -28.18 23.19
C HIS A 77 -10.40 -28.07 21.80
N GLU A 78 -11.23 -27.06 21.60
CA GLU A 78 -11.91 -26.78 20.33
C GLU A 78 -10.91 -26.28 19.29
N LEU A 79 -9.97 -25.44 19.72
CA LEU A 79 -8.86 -24.95 18.90
C LEU A 79 -8.03 -26.11 18.36
N GLY A 80 -7.64 -27.06 19.21
CA GLY A 80 -6.88 -28.24 18.79
C GLY A 80 -7.64 -29.16 17.83
N GLN A 81 -8.98 -29.20 17.91
CA GLN A 81 -9.80 -29.91 16.90
C GLN A 81 -9.88 -29.13 15.59
N TRP A 82 -10.08 -27.81 15.67
CA TRP A 82 -10.17 -26.92 14.52
C TRP A 82 -8.86 -26.90 13.72
N LEU A 83 -7.70 -26.79 14.40
CA LEU A 83 -6.38 -26.81 13.77
C LEU A 83 -6.14 -28.11 12.99
N ARG A 84 -6.50 -29.26 13.58
CA ARG A 84 -6.39 -30.57 12.90
C ARG A 84 -7.37 -30.71 11.73
N ALA A 85 -8.60 -30.21 11.87
CA ALA A 85 -9.62 -30.27 10.83
C ALA A 85 -9.24 -29.41 9.61
N ASN A 86 -8.64 -28.24 9.85
CA ASN A 86 -8.26 -27.28 8.82
C ASN A 86 -6.82 -27.45 8.30
N GLY A 87 -6.01 -28.27 8.97
CA GLY A 87 -4.62 -28.53 8.61
C GLY A 87 -3.69 -27.35 8.86
N VAL A 88 -3.99 -26.54 9.87
CA VAL A 88 -3.24 -25.32 10.25
C VAL A 88 -2.42 -25.60 11.50
N LEU A 89 -1.17 -25.14 11.54
CA LEU A 89 -0.31 -25.23 12.73
C LEU A 89 -0.66 -24.11 13.72
N ALA A 90 -0.51 -24.37 15.02
CA ALA A 90 -0.77 -23.36 16.05
C ALA A 90 0.14 -22.13 15.89
N GLU A 91 1.40 -22.35 15.51
CA GLU A 91 2.39 -21.32 15.22
C GLU A 91 1.93 -20.41 14.07
N ASP A 92 1.44 -20.99 12.97
CA ASP A 92 0.91 -20.21 11.84
C ASP A 92 -0.26 -19.31 12.27
N LEU A 93 -1.15 -19.82 13.13
CA LEU A 93 -2.29 -19.06 13.62
C LEU A 93 -1.85 -17.88 14.52
N GLU A 94 -0.86 -18.10 15.39
CA GLU A 94 -0.27 -17.03 16.21
C GLU A 94 0.44 -15.99 15.37
N GLU A 95 1.22 -16.42 14.36
CA GLU A 95 1.82 -15.50 13.39
C GLU A 95 0.75 -14.64 12.72
N TRP A 96 -0.37 -15.23 12.29
CA TRP A 96 -1.45 -14.46 11.66
C TRP A 96 -2.10 -13.48 12.63
N ARG A 97 -2.28 -13.83 13.90
CA ARG A 97 -2.75 -12.89 14.94
C ARG A 97 -1.81 -11.71 15.08
N ASN A 98 -0.50 -11.97 15.20
CA ASN A 98 0.52 -10.95 15.35
C ASN A 98 0.60 -10.05 14.11
N THR A 99 0.51 -10.60 12.90
CA THR A 99 0.49 -9.79 11.67
C THR A 99 -0.74 -8.89 11.55
N LEU A 100 -1.89 -9.31 12.09
CA LEU A 100 -3.09 -8.47 12.09
C LEU A 100 -2.96 -7.35 13.12
N GLU A 101 -2.47 -7.66 14.32
CA GLU A 101 -2.24 -6.67 15.37
C GLU A 101 -1.25 -5.59 14.93
N SER A 102 -0.10 -6.00 14.35
CA SER A 102 0.88 -5.05 13.81
C SER A 102 0.32 -4.22 12.67
N ALA A 103 -0.48 -4.80 11.77
CA ALA A 103 -1.11 -4.07 10.67
C ALA A 103 -2.12 -3.01 11.16
N PHE A 104 -2.78 -3.22 12.30
CA PHE A 104 -3.66 -2.23 12.92
C PHE A 104 -2.86 -1.08 13.56
N ASP A 105 -1.76 -1.41 14.25
CA ASP A 105 -0.89 -0.42 14.88
C ASP A 105 -0.16 0.46 13.84
N ASP A 106 0.36 -0.15 12.78
CA ASP A 106 1.05 0.55 11.69
C ASP A 106 0.10 1.48 10.93
N LYS A 107 -1.15 1.06 10.70
CA LYS A 107 -2.19 1.93 10.12
C LYS A 107 -2.49 3.13 11.01
N SER A 108 -2.51 2.96 12.32
CA SER A 108 -2.75 4.04 13.28
C SER A 108 -1.64 5.09 13.22
N ALA A 109 -0.38 4.66 13.14
CA ALA A 109 0.77 5.56 13.00
C ALA A 109 0.82 6.25 11.63
N ALA A 110 0.64 5.50 10.54
CA ALA A 110 0.65 6.03 9.18
C ALA A 110 -0.49 7.04 8.94
N ASN A 111 -1.68 6.76 9.45
CA ASN A 111 -2.83 7.66 9.29
C ASN A 111 -2.63 8.99 10.03
N ARG A 112 -2.03 8.97 11.24
CA ARG A 112 -1.66 10.20 11.96
C ARG A 112 -0.63 11.02 11.19
N ALA A 113 0.41 10.38 10.66
CA ALA A 113 1.44 11.06 9.87
C ALA A 113 0.86 11.68 8.60
N HIS A 114 -0.01 10.95 7.90
CA HIS A 114 -0.71 11.41 6.71
C HIS A 114 -1.60 12.62 7.01
N GLN A 115 -2.35 12.60 8.12
CA GLN A 115 -3.20 13.72 8.52
C GLN A 115 -2.39 14.98 8.78
N VAL A 116 -1.26 14.87 9.48
CA VAL A 116 -0.34 15.99 9.73
C VAL A 116 0.24 16.54 8.42
N ALA A 117 0.58 15.68 7.46
CA ALA A 117 1.06 16.10 6.14
C ALA A 117 -0.02 16.88 5.37
N LEU A 118 -1.26 16.38 5.34
CA LEU A 118 -2.39 17.07 4.69
C LEU A 118 -2.65 18.45 5.31
N ASP A 119 -2.58 18.58 6.63
CA ASP A 119 -2.79 19.86 7.29
C ASP A 119 -1.68 20.87 6.96
N LYS A 120 -0.43 20.40 6.85
CA LYS A 120 0.69 21.24 6.40
C LYS A 120 0.50 21.70 4.96
N GLU A 121 0.10 20.80 4.06
CA GLU A 121 -0.16 21.14 2.65
C GLU A 121 -1.32 22.13 2.52
N ARG A 122 -2.42 21.94 3.25
CA ARG A 122 -3.55 22.87 3.27
C ARG A 122 -3.11 24.27 3.71
N LYS A 123 -2.33 24.38 4.79
CA LYS A 123 -1.80 25.66 5.26
C LYS A 123 -0.86 26.30 4.23
N ALA A 124 -0.01 25.51 3.58
CA ALA A 124 0.88 25.99 2.53
C ALA A 124 0.08 26.52 1.32
N ARG A 125 -0.94 25.78 0.86
CA ARG A 125 -1.82 26.22 -0.24
C ARG A 125 -2.48 27.55 0.06
N VAL A 126 -3.12 27.69 1.23
CA VAL A 126 -3.78 28.95 1.62
C VAL A 126 -2.79 30.12 1.64
N ARG A 127 -1.58 29.91 2.16
CA ARG A 127 -0.54 30.94 2.18
C ARG A 127 -0.13 31.34 0.76
N ILE A 128 0.15 30.36 -0.10
CA ILE A 128 0.58 30.58 -1.48
C ILE A 128 -0.53 31.29 -2.27
N GLU A 129 -1.79 30.89 -2.12
CA GLU A 129 -2.94 31.54 -2.75
C GLU A 129 -3.08 33.00 -2.31
N ALA A 130 -2.87 33.30 -1.02
CA ALA A 130 -2.90 34.68 -0.53
C ALA A 130 -1.75 35.53 -1.10
N GLU A 131 -0.54 34.98 -1.18
CA GLU A 131 0.61 35.65 -1.79
C GLU A 131 0.40 35.89 -3.29
N LEU A 132 -0.18 34.91 -4.00
CA LEU A 132 -0.54 35.01 -5.41
C LEU A 132 -1.53 36.15 -5.64
N ARG A 133 -2.63 36.20 -4.88
CA ARG A 133 -3.64 37.28 -5.00
C ARG A 133 -3.06 38.66 -4.78
N ARG A 134 -2.12 38.82 -3.83
CA ARG A 134 -1.44 40.10 -3.59
C ARG A 134 -0.58 40.51 -4.79
N LYS A 135 0.17 39.56 -5.36
CA LYS A 135 1.01 39.80 -6.54
C LYS A 135 0.19 40.12 -7.79
N GLU A 136 -0.90 39.40 -8.01
CA GLU A 136 -1.82 39.66 -9.12
C GLU A 136 -2.48 41.04 -9.00
N LYS A 137 -2.89 41.45 -7.80
CA LYS A 137 -3.43 42.79 -7.55
C LYS A 137 -2.40 43.88 -7.88
N ALA A 138 -1.17 43.75 -7.38
CA ALA A 138 -0.09 44.71 -7.67
C ALA A 138 0.24 44.77 -9.17
N LEU A 139 0.21 43.63 -9.86
CA LEU A 139 0.42 43.56 -11.31
C LEU A 139 -0.72 44.25 -12.08
N ALA A 140 -1.98 44.02 -11.68
CA ALA A 140 -3.13 44.69 -12.27
C ALA A 140 -3.08 46.21 -12.07
N GLU A 141 -2.70 46.68 -10.88
CA GLU A 141 -2.50 48.10 -10.59
C GLU A 141 -1.38 48.70 -11.45
N ALA A 142 -0.24 48.01 -11.61
CA ALA A 142 0.84 48.45 -12.49
C ALA A 142 0.40 48.51 -13.97
N ALA A 143 -0.34 47.52 -14.44
CA ALA A 143 -0.90 47.51 -15.80
C ALA A 143 -1.87 48.68 -16.01
N ALA A 144 -2.74 48.97 -15.03
CA ALA A 144 -3.65 50.10 -15.09
C ALA A 144 -2.89 51.45 -15.20
N LEU A 145 -1.82 51.63 -14.42
CA LEU A 145 -0.97 52.82 -14.50
C LEU A 145 -0.33 52.97 -15.89
N LEU A 146 0.18 51.88 -16.47
CA LEU A 146 0.76 51.91 -17.82
C LEU A 146 -0.28 52.28 -18.89
N VAL A 147 -1.50 51.76 -18.78
CA VAL A 147 -2.61 52.10 -19.69
C VAL A 147 -2.98 53.57 -19.57
N LEU A 148 -3.07 54.10 -18.35
CA LEU A 148 -3.34 55.53 -18.12
C LEU A 148 -2.23 56.41 -18.69
N GLN A 149 -0.96 56.08 -18.45
CA GLN A 149 0.16 56.83 -19.02
C GLN A 149 0.18 56.81 -20.55
N LYS A 150 -0.25 55.71 -21.17
CA LYS A 150 -0.40 55.64 -22.64
C LYS A 150 -1.51 56.57 -23.11
N LYS A 151 -2.68 56.56 -22.47
CA LYS A 151 -3.81 57.42 -22.82
C LYS A 151 -3.47 58.90 -22.69
N VAL A 152 -2.79 59.31 -21.62
CA VAL A 152 -2.35 60.70 -21.43
C VAL A 152 -1.44 61.14 -22.59
N ARG A 153 -0.43 60.34 -22.92
CA ARG A 153 0.47 60.60 -24.05
C ARG A 153 -0.27 60.68 -25.39
N GLU A 154 -1.25 59.81 -25.61
CA GLU A 154 -2.08 59.81 -26.82
C GLU A 154 -2.95 61.07 -26.89
N THR A 155 -3.57 61.49 -25.79
CA THR A 155 -4.34 62.74 -25.73
C THR A 155 -3.47 63.98 -25.90
N GLU A 156 -2.25 63.99 -25.35
CA GLU A 156 -1.27 65.07 -25.56
C GLU A 156 -0.85 65.15 -27.03
N LEU A 157 -0.60 64.01 -27.69
CA LEU A 157 -0.31 63.98 -29.12
C LEU A 157 -1.48 64.49 -29.96
N VAL A 158 -2.72 64.15 -29.60
CA VAL A 158 -3.92 64.68 -30.26
C VAL A 158 -4.08 66.18 -30.04
N MET A 159 -3.72 66.71 -28.86
CA MET A 159 -3.74 68.15 -28.59
C MET A 159 -2.64 68.90 -29.37
N ILE A 160 -1.44 68.30 -29.49
CA ILE A 160 -0.31 68.87 -30.25
C ILE A 160 -0.57 68.84 -31.77
N HIS A 161 -1.26 67.81 -32.29
CA HIS A 161 -1.51 67.64 -33.74
C HIS A 161 -2.94 68.00 -34.19
N GLY A 162 -3.87 68.23 -33.27
CA GLY A 162 -5.30 68.46 -33.54
C GLY A 162 -5.77 69.92 -33.40
N GLY A 163 -4.89 70.83 -33.00
CA GLY A 163 -5.17 72.27 -32.93
C GLY A 163 -5.19 72.95 -34.30
N ARG A 164 -6.09 72.56 -35.22
CA ARG A 164 -6.56 73.36 -36.37
C ARG A 164 -7.54 72.57 -37.27
N ARG A 165 -8.80 72.40 -36.88
CA ARG A 165 -9.94 72.28 -37.84
C ARG A 165 -11.22 72.84 -37.23
N GLY A 166 -11.34 74.16 -37.25
CA GLY A 166 -12.54 74.92 -36.90
C GLY A 166 -12.69 76.14 -37.82
N ARG A 167 -13.06 75.85 -39.08
CA ARG A 167 -13.71 76.66 -40.13
C ARG A 167 -14.03 78.15 -39.84
N LEU A 168 -13.50 79.06 -40.67
CA LEU A 168 -14.20 80.27 -41.15
C LEU A 168 -13.94 80.47 -42.65
N VAL A 169 -14.79 79.83 -43.45
CA VAL A 169 -15.14 80.22 -44.83
C VAL A 169 -16.69 80.27 -44.75
N SER A 170 -17.41 81.36 -45.01
CA SER A 170 -17.28 82.33 -46.11
C SER A 170 -17.90 83.71 -45.76
N PRO A 171 -17.57 84.78 -46.50
CA PRO A 171 -18.40 85.98 -46.59
C PRO A 171 -19.48 85.81 -47.67
N LEU A 172 -20.77 86.03 -47.35
CA LEU A 172 -21.81 86.65 -48.20
C LEU A 172 -23.19 86.62 -47.50
N CYS A 173 -23.72 87.78 -47.15
CA CYS A 173 -25.15 88.08 -47.22
C CYS A 173 -25.38 89.59 -47.19
N ILE A 174 -25.90 90.10 -48.32
CA ILE A 174 -26.53 91.41 -48.61
C ILE A 174 -25.59 92.61 -48.72
#